data_AF-A0A401Q9Z4-F1
#
_entry.id   AF-A0A401Q9Z4-F1
#
_cell.length_a   1.000
_cell.length_b   1.000
_cell.length_c   1.000
_cell.angle_alpha   90.00
_cell.angle_beta   90.00
_cell.angle_gamma   90.00
#
_symmetry.space_group_name_H-M   'P 1'
#
loop_
_entity.id
_entity.type
_entity.pdbx_description
1 polymer ?
#
loop_
_entity_poly.entity_id
_entity_poly.type
_entity_poly.pdbx_seq_one_letter_code
_entity_poly.pdbx_strand_id
1 'polypeptide(L)'
;VFEGSPSGSVVTSLQAQDPDEGENGTVVYSLSGSWTQQFSLHPTTGKLRTASVLSRLERQEYEFTVLASDRGLPSQTTPLAVRVQVLSSPSSFPQSGSNTVTFRSIEGMAPGSRIGSVASKDRLARADGQVTYTLVGGTDLDGRLVVNRLTGDIYLAQELDYELGSHYQLEVAVDDLSTGFPHSTITIVEIDIEDRNEYAPHFAEDPITVVISENTEIGATVHTFHAADKDGSGPNSEVRYSLLQHTPPGTFLHIDPITGILTVGAPIDRELNPFFLLVVQAVDQALNSSQRKSSAVTVRVFVTDENDNSPHFLSPSVLSVIENQPIGTVISYVVAEDVDLGENGRLSYQIKSSSGGTRFRLDANTGALSIVKELDCEEQSWVNLTIEACDHGASRHSATQLLHIQLIDVNDEVPVFEETAYEASVMENQPIGTQVIQTHATDRDQGNKSLDR
;
A
#
# COMPACT_ATOMS: atom_id res chain seq x y z
N VAL A 1 19.08 53.08 -3.34
CA VAL A 1 20.30 52.28 -3.64
C VAL A 1 21.47 52.92 -2.91
N PHE A 2 22.36 52.15 -2.28
CA PHE A 2 23.54 52.73 -1.63
C PHE A 2 24.58 53.20 -2.65
N GLU A 3 25.29 54.28 -2.32
CA GLU A 3 26.46 54.68 -3.09
C GLU A 3 27.55 53.61 -2.99
N GLY A 4 28.31 53.42 -4.06
CA GLY A 4 29.33 52.37 -4.11
C GLY A 4 28.79 50.96 -4.35
N SER A 5 27.47 50.76 -4.48
CA SER A 5 26.91 49.47 -4.92
C SER A 5 27.52 49.05 -6.26
N PRO A 6 27.96 47.77 -6.42
CA PRO A 6 28.54 47.29 -7.66
C PRO A 6 27.55 47.37 -8.83
N SER A 7 28.08 47.40 -10.05
CA SER A 7 27.25 47.26 -11.25
C SER A 7 26.52 45.91 -11.22
N GLY A 8 25.24 45.91 -11.59
CA GLY A 8 24.37 44.74 -11.57
C GLY A 8 23.57 44.54 -10.28
N SER A 9 23.75 45.40 -9.26
CA SER A 9 22.93 45.37 -8.04
C SER A 9 21.46 45.62 -8.36
N VAL A 10 20.57 44.78 -7.81
CA VAL A 10 19.12 44.95 -7.97
C VAL A 10 18.67 46.20 -7.21
N VAL A 11 17.93 47.06 -7.91
CA VAL A 11 17.32 48.27 -7.35
C VAL A 11 15.91 47.96 -6.85
N THR A 12 15.10 47.34 -7.71
CA THR A 12 13.73 46.92 -7.42
C THR A 12 13.24 46.00 -8.55
N SER A 13 12.06 45.40 -8.39
CA SER A 13 11.36 44.71 -9.48
C SER A 13 10.04 45.42 -9.75
N LEU A 14 9.76 45.69 -11.01
CA LEU A 14 8.54 46.36 -11.46
C LEU A 14 7.56 45.33 -11.98
N GLN A 15 6.29 45.47 -11.62
CA GLN A 15 5.22 44.60 -12.09
C GLN A 15 4.05 45.43 -12.61
N ALA A 16 3.60 45.08 -13.81
CA ALA A 16 2.37 45.55 -14.43
C ALA A 16 1.57 44.33 -14.86
N GLN A 17 0.24 44.46 -14.83
CA GLN A 17 -0.69 43.40 -15.20
C GLN A 17 -1.51 43.87 -16.38
N ASP A 18 -1.59 43.03 -17.41
CA ASP A 18 -2.48 43.21 -18.54
C ASP A 18 -3.65 42.21 -18.41
N PRO A 19 -4.91 42.65 -18.52
CA PRO A 19 -6.08 41.78 -18.40
C PRO A 19 -6.31 40.84 -19.60
N ASP A 20 -5.60 41.03 -20.72
CA ASP A 20 -5.72 40.18 -21.90
C ASP A 20 -4.96 38.85 -21.77
N GLU A 21 -5.31 37.86 -22.58
CA GLU A 21 -4.64 36.54 -22.60
C GLU A 21 -3.63 36.41 -23.77
N GLY A 22 -2.66 35.52 -23.62
CA GLY A 22 -1.67 35.24 -24.67
C GLY A 22 -0.65 36.37 -24.89
N GLU A 23 -0.21 36.59 -26.13
CA GLU A 23 0.76 37.66 -26.46
C GLU A 23 0.21 39.06 -26.13
N ASN A 24 -1.12 39.26 -26.18
CA ASN A 24 -1.74 40.54 -25.80
C ASN A 24 -1.68 40.79 -24.28
N GLY A 25 -1.64 39.73 -23.46
CA GLY A 25 -1.42 39.84 -22.02
C GLY A 25 0.07 39.90 -21.62
N THR A 26 0.98 39.67 -22.56
CA THR A 26 2.41 39.53 -22.27
C THR A 26 3.07 40.90 -22.17
N VAL A 27 3.37 41.31 -20.94
CA VAL A 27 3.99 42.61 -20.64
C VAL A 27 5.50 42.59 -20.89
N VAL A 28 5.98 43.60 -21.61
CA VAL A 28 7.39 43.90 -21.85
C VAL A 28 7.75 45.27 -21.28
N TYR A 29 8.81 45.32 -20.48
CA TYR A 29 9.30 46.54 -19.86
C TYR A 29 10.42 47.19 -20.66
N SER A 30 10.40 48.51 -20.74
CA SER A 30 11.49 49.30 -21.33
C SER A 30 11.76 50.59 -20.54
N LEU A 31 13.02 51.05 -20.57
CA LEU A 31 13.44 52.30 -19.96
C LEU A 31 13.32 53.45 -20.96
N SER A 32 12.73 54.55 -20.53
CA SER A 32 12.59 55.78 -21.31
C SER A 32 12.95 57.01 -20.48
N GLY A 33 13.45 58.06 -21.13
CA GLY A 33 13.84 59.31 -20.50
C GLY A 33 15.33 59.46 -20.24
N SER A 34 15.68 60.34 -19.31
CA SER A 34 17.08 60.65 -18.98
C SER A 34 17.68 59.59 -18.04
N TRP A 35 19.00 59.44 -18.04
CA TRP A 35 19.75 58.58 -17.10
C TRP A 35 19.53 57.06 -17.22
N THR A 36 18.86 56.61 -18.27
CA THR A 36 18.65 55.17 -18.56
C THR A 36 19.95 54.39 -18.73
N GLN A 37 21.06 55.05 -19.05
CA GLN A 37 22.40 54.44 -19.13
C GLN A 37 22.97 54.00 -17.77
N GLN A 38 22.45 54.53 -16.65
CA GLN A 38 22.89 54.19 -15.31
C GLN A 38 22.13 52.98 -14.73
N PHE A 39 21.10 52.49 -15.44
CA PHE A 39 20.24 51.40 -15.01
C PHE A 39 20.04 50.39 -16.15
N SER A 40 19.75 49.15 -15.79
CA SER A 40 19.35 48.10 -16.74
C SER A 40 18.04 47.49 -16.27
N LEU A 41 17.11 47.27 -17.17
CA LEU A 41 15.81 46.70 -16.86
C LEU A 41 15.63 45.40 -17.65
N HIS A 42 15.31 44.32 -16.96
CA HIS A 42 15.04 43.07 -17.63
C HIS A 42 13.66 43.12 -18.30
N PRO A 43 13.55 42.86 -19.61
CA PRO A 43 12.35 43.15 -20.39
C PRO A 43 11.13 42.31 -20.00
N THR A 44 11.33 41.09 -19.46
CA THR A 44 10.21 40.20 -19.08
C THR A 44 9.98 40.06 -17.57
N THR A 45 11.01 40.20 -16.74
CA THR A 45 10.89 40.02 -15.28
C THR A 45 10.70 41.34 -14.55
N GLY A 46 10.89 42.48 -15.23
CA GLY A 46 10.80 43.80 -14.62
C GLY A 46 11.89 44.11 -13.59
N LYS A 47 12.90 43.24 -13.44
CA LYS A 47 14.03 43.48 -12.52
C LYS A 47 14.88 44.65 -13.01
N LEU A 48 14.88 45.73 -12.24
CA LEU A 48 15.71 46.91 -12.44
C LEU A 48 17.03 46.74 -11.68
N ARG A 49 18.16 46.89 -12.36
CA ARG A 49 19.52 46.79 -11.80
C ARG A 49 20.32 48.06 -12.10
N THR A 50 21.35 48.33 -11.30
CA THR A 50 22.35 49.36 -11.63
C THR A 50 23.17 48.89 -12.83
N ALA A 51 23.46 49.78 -13.77
CA ALA A 51 24.40 49.51 -14.88
C ALA A 51 25.83 49.97 -14.54
N SER A 52 25.97 50.86 -13.58
CA SER A 52 27.22 51.49 -13.12
C SER A 52 27.20 51.65 -11.60
N VAL A 53 28.37 51.93 -11.03
CA VAL A 53 28.48 52.32 -9.62
C VAL A 53 27.94 53.74 -9.46
N LEU A 54 26.98 53.93 -8.55
CA LEU A 54 26.37 55.24 -8.30
C LEU A 54 27.09 55.96 -7.15
N SER A 55 27.33 57.27 -7.30
CA SER A 55 27.95 58.13 -6.29
C SER A 55 26.98 59.22 -5.86
N ARG A 56 26.75 59.37 -4.55
CA ARG A 56 25.86 60.40 -4.01
C ARG A 56 26.41 61.81 -4.23
N LEU A 57 27.74 61.94 -4.26
CA LEU A 57 28.43 63.20 -4.56
C LEU A 57 28.18 63.67 -6.00
N GLU A 58 28.02 62.74 -6.94
CA GLU A 58 27.71 63.06 -8.33
C GLU A 58 26.24 63.40 -8.50
N ARG A 59 25.36 62.59 -7.91
CA ARG A 59 23.92 62.78 -8.00
C ARG A 59 23.19 62.04 -6.88
N GLN A 60 22.31 62.77 -6.21
CA GLN A 60 21.53 62.24 -5.08
C GLN A 60 20.23 61.55 -5.51
N GLU A 61 19.72 61.88 -6.71
CA GLU A 61 18.44 61.36 -7.21
C GLU A 61 18.45 61.25 -8.74
N TYR A 62 17.96 60.12 -9.24
CA TYR A 62 17.70 59.84 -10.64
C TYR A 62 16.21 59.68 -10.86
N GLU A 63 15.67 60.35 -11.87
CA GLU A 63 14.27 60.25 -12.25
C GLU A 63 14.17 59.88 -13.73
N PHE A 64 13.45 58.82 -14.03
CA PHE A 64 13.23 58.29 -15.38
C PHE A 64 11.86 57.60 -15.46
N THR A 65 11.46 57.24 -16.67
CA THR A 65 10.16 56.59 -16.91
C THR A 65 10.37 55.15 -17.33
N VAL A 66 9.60 54.24 -16.75
CA VAL A 66 9.49 52.86 -17.19
C VAL A 66 8.19 52.71 -17.96
N LEU A 67 8.28 52.08 -19.13
CA LEU A 67 7.13 51.79 -19.98
C LEU A 67 6.85 50.29 -19.89
N ALA A 68 5.65 49.93 -19.47
CA ALA A 68 5.13 48.57 -19.60
C ALA A 68 4.24 48.53 -20.85
N SER A 69 4.61 47.70 -21.83
CA SER A 69 3.86 47.55 -23.09
C SER A 69 3.43 46.11 -23.29
N ASP A 70 2.22 45.90 -23.78
CA ASP A 70 1.81 44.59 -24.28
C ASP A 70 2.56 44.23 -25.58
N ARG A 71 2.34 43.03 -26.11
CA ARG A 71 2.79 42.64 -27.46
C ARG A 71 1.66 42.64 -28.49
N GLY A 72 0.59 43.38 -28.22
CA GLY A 72 -0.51 43.57 -29.14
C GLY A 72 -0.09 44.34 -30.40
N LEU A 73 -0.89 44.23 -31.45
CA LEU A 73 -0.77 45.04 -32.66
C LEU A 73 -2.11 45.75 -32.90
N PRO A 74 -2.26 47.05 -32.54
CA PRO A 74 -1.24 47.97 -32.01
C PRO A 74 -0.92 47.71 -30.53
N SER A 75 0.31 48.01 -30.12
CA SER A 75 0.74 47.80 -28.72
C SER A 75 0.23 48.91 -27.81
N GLN A 76 -0.39 48.56 -26.68
CA GLN A 76 -0.73 49.54 -25.63
C GLN A 76 0.42 49.65 -24.62
N THR A 77 0.64 50.87 -24.11
CA THR A 77 1.75 51.16 -23.19
C THR A 77 1.28 52.03 -22.04
N THR A 78 1.73 51.69 -20.82
CA THR A 78 1.53 52.51 -19.62
C THR A 78 2.86 53.04 -19.07
N PRO A 79 2.97 54.35 -18.77
CA PRO A 79 4.18 54.92 -18.18
C PRO A 79 4.13 54.94 -16.65
N LEU A 80 5.27 54.61 -16.03
CA LEU A 80 5.52 54.73 -14.60
C LEU A 80 6.74 55.61 -14.35
N ALA A 81 6.59 56.70 -13.58
CA ALA A 81 7.73 57.50 -13.15
C ALA A 81 8.48 56.78 -12.02
N VAL A 82 9.74 56.44 -12.26
CA VAL A 82 10.62 55.79 -11.29
C VAL A 82 11.68 56.78 -10.82
N ARG A 83 11.81 56.86 -9.50
CA ARG A 83 12.72 57.76 -8.81
C ARG A 83 13.65 56.96 -7.93
N VAL A 84 14.94 56.97 -8.28
CA VAL A 84 15.99 56.23 -7.57
C VAL A 84 16.85 57.20 -6.79
N GLN A 85 16.82 57.09 -5.46
CA GLN A 85 17.66 57.89 -4.57
C GLN A 85 18.95 57.13 -4.23
N VAL A 86 20.07 57.88 -4.24
CA VAL A 86 21.40 57.38 -3.86
C VAL A 86 21.65 57.71 -2.38
N LEU A 87 21.69 56.66 -1.57
CA LEU A 87 21.87 56.74 -0.11
C LEU A 87 23.37 56.61 0.24
N SER A 88 23.80 57.18 1.37
CA SER A 88 25.19 57.05 1.83
C SER A 88 25.55 55.60 2.13
N SER A 89 26.81 55.23 1.99
CA SER A 89 27.25 53.83 2.19
C SER A 89 26.99 53.32 3.63
N PRO A 90 26.67 52.02 3.82
CA PRO A 90 26.36 51.40 5.11
C PRO A 90 27.43 51.63 6.19
N SER A 91 28.69 51.76 5.78
CA SER A 91 29.86 51.93 6.65
C SER A 91 30.02 53.35 7.21
N SER A 92 29.21 54.31 6.77
CA SER A 92 29.20 55.69 7.27
C SER A 92 28.13 55.95 8.34
N PHE A 93 27.26 54.98 8.62
CA PHE A 93 26.23 55.12 9.64
C PHE A 93 26.80 54.84 11.04
N PRO A 94 26.52 55.69 12.05
CA PRO A 94 26.83 55.34 13.42
C PRO A 94 26.05 54.07 13.81
N GLN A 95 26.76 53.06 14.32
CA GLN A 95 26.15 51.87 14.93
C GLN A 95 25.36 52.30 16.17
N SER A 96 24.09 52.65 15.97
CA SER A 96 23.18 52.96 17.05
C SER A 96 21.94 52.06 16.91
N GLY A 97 21.97 50.97 17.70
CA GLY A 97 20.85 50.04 17.93
C GLY A 97 20.25 49.40 16.68
N SER A 98 20.75 48.24 16.26
CA SER A 98 20.02 47.38 15.32
C SER A 98 18.76 46.86 16.03
N ASN A 99 17.59 47.31 15.60
CA ASN A 99 16.33 46.70 16.03
C ASN A 99 16.06 45.51 15.11
N THR A 100 15.96 44.31 15.68
CA THR A 100 15.51 43.12 14.97
C THR A 100 14.01 42.94 15.19
N VAL A 101 13.27 42.73 14.13
CA VAL A 101 11.83 42.43 14.18
C VAL A 101 11.59 41.11 13.48
N THR A 102 10.98 40.17 14.18
CA THR A 102 10.67 38.85 13.62
C THR A 102 9.19 38.77 13.27
N PHE A 103 8.88 38.36 12.05
CA PHE A 103 7.54 38.03 11.58
C PHE A 103 7.47 36.56 11.21
N ARG A 104 6.25 36.02 11.26
CA ARG A 104 5.95 34.70 10.71
C ARG A 104 4.98 34.86 9.57
N SER A 105 5.27 34.17 8.48
CA SER A 105 4.38 34.06 7.33
C SER A 105 4.09 32.58 7.11
N ILE A 106 3.02 32.27 6.41
CA ILE A 106 2.76 30.92 5.91
C ILE A 106 3.06 30.90 4.41
N GLU A 107 3.44 29.75 3.88
CA GLU A 107 3.51 29.58 2.43
C GLU A 107 2.13 29.66 1.76
N GLY A 108 2.12 29.87 0.44
CA GLY A 108 0.87 29.96 -0.34
C GLY A 108 0.02 31.21 -0.06
N MET A 109 0.52 32.18 0.72
CA MET A 109 -0.14 33.47 0.87
C MET A 109 -0.20 34.22 -0.46
N ALA A 110 -1.37 34.75 -0.80
CA ALA A 110 -1.57 35.47 -2.05
C ALA A 110 -0.68 36.74 -2.14
N PRO A 111 -0.14 37.08 -3.32
CA PRO A 111 0.51 38.36 -3.56
C PRO A 111 -0.37 39.55 -3.15
N GLY A 112 0.22 40.55 -2.51
CA GLY A 112 -0.46 41.70 -1.91
C GLY A 112 -0.80 41.52 -0.42
N SER A 113 -0.63 40.32 0.15
CA SER A 113 -0.85 40.08 1.58
C SER A 113 0.16 40.82 2.45
N ARG A 114 -0.29 41.38 3.57
CA ARG A 114 0.56 42.10 4.54
C ARG A 114 1.15 41.12 5.56
N ILE A 115 2.47 41.05 5.65
CA ILE A 115 3.20 40.18 6.60
C ILE A 115 3.36 40.87 7.96
N GLY A 116 3.72 42.15 7.95
CA GLY A 116 4.06 42.87 9.17
C GLY A 116 4.32 44.35 8.93
N SER A 117 4.82 45.05 9.95
CA SER A 117 5.25 46.45 9.81
C SER A 117 6.43 46.75 10.71
N VAL A 118 7.42 47.42 10.14
CA VAL A 118 8.60 47.91 10.86
C VAL A 118 8.37 49.28 11.49
N ALA A 119 7.20 49.89 11.28
CA ALA A 119 6.86 51.16 11.91
C ALA A 119 6.62 50.98 13.41
N SER A 120 7.27 51.81 14.24
CA SER A 120 7.03 51.77 15.69
C SER A 120 5.68 52.40 16.04
N LYS A 121 4.94 51.75 16.95
CA LYS A 121 3.62 52.23 17.42
C LYS A 121 3.66 53.65 18.01
N ASP A 122 4.80 54.07 18.56
CA ASP A 122 4.99 55.42 19.11
C ASP A 122 5.23 56.51 18.05
N ARG A 123 5.65 56.15 16.82
CA ARG A 123 5.97 57.11 15.74
C ARG A 123 4.83 57.37 14.77
N LEU A 124 3.80 56.50 14.75
CA LEU A 124 2.58 56.66 13.96
C LEU A 124 1.75 57.92 14.31
N ALA A 125 2.06 58.58 15.44
CA ALA A 125 1.43 59.83 15.86
C ALA A 125 2.14 61.10 15.35
N ARG A 126 3.29 60.98 14.65
CA ARG A 126 3.99 62.12 14.04
C ARG A 126 3.72 62.17 12.54
N ALA A 127 3.13 63.29 12.14
CA ALA A 127 2.50 63.54 10.86
C ALA A 127 3.44 63.48 9.62
N ASP A 128 2.82 63.19 8.48
CA ASP A 128 3.20 63.51 7.10
C ASP A 128 4.69 63.44 6.72
N GLY A 129 5.11 62.27 6.21
CA GLY A 129 6.25 62.15 5.29
C GLY A 129 7.64 62.43 5.86
N GLN A 130 7.76 62.60 7.18
CA GLN A 130 9.05 62.81 7.84
C GLN A 130 9.83 61.53 8.10
N VAL A 131 9.23 60.35 7.96
CA VAL A 131 9.94 59.06 8.06
C VAL A 131 9.69 58.26 6.80
N THR A 132 10.75 57.74 6.19
CA THR A 132 10.65 56.86 5.01
C THR A 132 11.33 55.52 5.24
N TYR A 133 10.72 54.47 4.69
CA TYR A 133 11.19 53.09 4.79
C TYR A 133 11.68 52.62 3.42
N THR A 134 12.90 52.08 3.36
CA THR A 134 13.48 51.56 2.11
C THR A 134 14.09 50.19 2.35
N LEU A 135 13.72 49.20 1.54
CA LEU A 135 14.41 47.91 1.53
C LEU A 135 15.77 48.11 0.86
N VAL A 136 16.85 47.92 1.63
CA VAL A 136 18.22 48.25 1.20
C VAL A 136 19.13 47.03 1.04
N GLY A 137 18.70 45.87 1.52
CA GLY A 137 19.44 44.62 1.45
C GLY A 137 18.65 43.45 2.03
N GLY A 138 19.26 42.27 2.04
CA GLY A 138 18.66 41.07 2.58
C GLY A 138 18.92 39.83 1.72
N THR A 139 18.29 38.72 2.11
CA THR A 139 18.34 37.43 1.41
C THR A 139 17.29 37.31 0.31
N ASP A 140 16.33 38.24 0.23
CA ASP A 140 15.35 38.29 -0.87
C ASP A 140 15.96 38.86 -2.15
N LEU A 141 16.70 38.01 -2.87
CA LEU A 141 17.33 38.35 -4.15
C LEU A 141 16.35 38.39 -5.33
N ASP A 142 15.14 37.87 -5.12
CA ASP A 142 14.12 37.75 -6.16
C ASP A 142 13.05 38.83 -6.11
N GLY A 143 13.02 39.63 -5.04
CA GLY A 143 12.05 40.71 -4.86
C GLY A 143 10.66 40.18 -4.55
N ARG A 144 10.57 39.09 -3.78
CA ARG A 144 9.31 38.51 -3.30
C ARG A 144 8.67 39.37 -2.22
N LEU A 145 9.44 40.22 -1.55
CA LEU A 145 9.03 41.03 -0.41
C LEU A 145 9.26 42.51 -0.72
N VAL A 146 8.25 43.33 -0.41
CA VAL A 146 8.30 44.78 -0.64
C VAL A 146 7.88 45.53 0.60
N VAL A 147 8.53 46.67 0.86
CA VAL A 147 8.18 47.56 1.97
C VAL A 147 7.50 48.82 1.44
N ASN A 148 6.38 49.19 2.06
CA ASN A 148 5.71 50.46 1.75
C ASN A 148 6.50 51.62 2.34
N ARG A 149 6.92 52.54 1.47
CA ARG A 149 7.79 53.67 1.81
C ARG A 149 7.24 54.57 2.91
N LEU A 150 5.91 54.74 2.99
CA LEU A 150 5.27 55.69 3.89
C LEU A 150 4.78 55.04 5.18
N THR A 151 4.31 53.80 5.11
CA THR A 151 3.71 53.10 6.27
C THR A 151 4.66 52.15 6.97
N GLY A 152 5.75 51.73 6.31
CA GLY A 152 6.65 50.70 6.82
C GLY A 152 6.04 49.30 6.86
N ASP A 153 4.86 49.10 6.25
CA ASP A 153 4.24 47.79 6.10
C ASP A 153 5.00 46.96 5.06
N ILE A 154 5.19 45.68 5.37
CA ILE A 154 5.82 44.72 4.49
C ILE A 154 4.73 43.87 3.84
N TYR A 155 4.77 43.80 2.52
CA TYR A 155 3.83 43.05 1.69
C TYR A 155 4.56 42.00 0.88
N LEU A 156 3.80 40.98 0.52
CA LEU A 156 4.24 39.97 -0.41
C LEU A 156 4.02 40.43 -1.85
N ALA A 157 5.06 40.40 -2.68
CA ALA A 157 4.97 40.69 -4.11
C ALA A 157 4.77 39.43 -4.96
N GLN A 158 5.26 38.27 -4.49
CA GLN A 158 5.13 36.97 -5.14
C GLN A 158 4.90 35.89 -4.09
N GLU A 159 4.21 34.81 -4.45
CA GLU A 159 3.97 33.70 -3.53
C GLU A 159 5.28 33.17 -2.89
N LEU A 160 5.18 32.86 -1.60
CA LEU A 160 6.24 32.18 -0.88
C LEU A 160 6.01 30.68 -0.98
N ASP A 161 7.11 29.98 -1.25
CA ASP A 161 7.21 28.53 -1.35
C ASP A 161 8.23 28.13 -0.28
N TYR A 162 7.80 27.32 0.69
CA TYR A 162 8.62 26.94 1.83
C TYR A 162 9.83 26.10 1.38
N GLU A 163 9.66 25.23 0.38
CA GLU A 163 10.73 24.38 -0.17
C GLU A 163 11.84 25.19 -0.87
N LEU A 164 11.49 26.35 -1.44
CA LEU A 164 12.47 27.26 -2.05
C LEU A 164 13.22 28.11 -1.02
N GLY A 165 12.62 28.39 0.13
CA GLY A 165 13.28 29.14 1.21
C GLY A 165 12.40 29.34 2.42
N SER A 166 12.85 28.86 3.58
CA SER A 166 12.08 28.88 4.84
C SER A 166 12.38 30.07 5.75
N HIS A 167 13.42 30.86 5.44
CA HIS A 167 13.81 32.03 6.23
C HIS A 167 14.32 33.16 5.34
N TYR A 168 13.78 34.36 5.56
CA TYR A 168 14.20 35.58 4.87
C TYR A 168 14.67 36.61 5.88
N GLN A 169 15.83 37.22 5.59
CA GLN A 169 16.34 38.37 6.32
C GLN A 169 16.26 39.58 5.39
N LEU A 170 15.56 40.63 5.82
CA LEU A 170 15.49 41.91 5.11
C LEU A 170 16.22 42.99 5.91
N GLU A 171 16.96 43.84 5.23
CA GLU A 171 17.55 45.04 5.81
C GLU A 171 16.72 46.26 5.38
N VAL A 172 15.98 46.85 6.31
CA VAL A 172 15.11 48.00 6.04
C VAL A 172 15.74 49.25 6.64
N ALA A 173 16.14 50.19 5.78
CA ALA A 173 16.56 51.52 6.19
C ALA A 173 15.35 52.37 6.58
N VAL A 174 15.44 52.98 7.76
CA VAL A 174 14.44 53.90 8.30
C VAL A 174 15.09 55.27 8.40
N ASP A 175 14.69 56.16 7.51
CA ASP A 175 15.23 57.53 7.42
C ASP A 175 14.27 58.49 8.11
N ASP A 176 14.71 59.11 9.22
CA ASP A 176 13.97 60.17 9.90
C ASP A 176 14.49 61.56 9.45
N LEU A 177 13.65 62.27 8.70
CA LEU A 177 13.88 63.59 8.11
C LEU A 177 13.35 64.72 9.00
N SER A 178 12.82 64.44 10.20
CA SER A 178 12.22 65.44 11.09
C SER A 178 13.23 66.38 11.76
N THR A 179 14.47 65.93 11.92
CA THR A 179 15.59 66.74 12.42
C THR A 179 16.50 67.05 11.23
N GLY A 180 16.97 68.29 11.05
CA GLY A 180 17.72 68.75 9.86
C GLY A 180 19.01 68.00 9.48
N PHE A 181 19.34 66.88 10.13
CA PHE A 181 20.25 65.84 9.68
C PHE A 181 19.47 64.51 9.60
N PRO A 182 19.42 63.83 8.43
CA PRO A 182 18.72 62.56 8.31
C PRO A 182 19.35 61.55 9.28
N HIS A 183 18.55 61.08 10.25
CA HIS A 183 18.97 59.98 11.12
C HIS A 183 18.47 58.68 10.48
N SER A 184 19.36 58.02 9.75
CA SER A 184 19.12 56.72 9.15
C SER A 184 19.49 55.62 10.14
N THR A 185 18.56 54.70 10.41
CA THR A 185 18.83 53.46 11.16
C THR A 185 18.45 52.24 10.32
N ILE A 186 19.11 51.11 10.55
CA ILE A 186 18.82 49.85 9.87
C ILE A 186 18.05 48.95 10.83
N THR A 187 16.87 48.52 10.40
CA THR A 187 16.07 47.50 11.08
C THR A 187 16.24 46.18 10.33
N ILE A 188 16.66 45.14 11.04
CA ILE A 188 16.75 43.79 10.48
C ILE A 188 15.39 43.13 10.67
N VAL A 189 14.80 42.64 9.58
CA VAL A 189 13.52 41.93 9.62
C VAL A 189 13.78 40.47 9.31
N GLU A 190 13.47 39.61 10.26
CA GLU A 190 13.52 38.15 10.09
C GLU A 190 12.11 37.67 9.78
N ILE A 191 11.94 36.91 8.71
CA ILE A 191 10.65 36.34 8.30
C ILE A 191 10.84 34.83 8.22
N ASP A 192 10.26 34.14 9.19
CA ASP A 192 10.18 32.68 9.19
C ASP A 192 8.93 32.27 8.42
N ILE A 193 9.09 31.36 7.47
CA ILE A 193 7.98 30.77 6.73
C ILE A 193 7.56 29.48 7.42
N GLU A 194 6.28 29.36 7.71
CA GLU A 194 5.67 28.15 8.22
C GLU A 194 5.16 27.31 7.04
N ASP A 195 5.68 26.09 6.98
CA ASP A 195 5.26 25.00 6.09
C ASP A 195 3.82 24.57 6.38
N ARG A 196 3.04 24.27 5.33
CA ARG A 196 1.63 23.84 5.44
C ARG A 196 1.35 22.57 4.64
N ASN A 197 0.98 21.53 5.38
CA ASN A 197 0.45 20.30 4.81
C ASN A 197 -1.01 20.46 4.33
N GLU A 198 -1.25 20.54 3.03
CA GLU A 198 -2.55 20.83 2.42
C GLU A 198 -3.27 19.60 1.89
N TYR A 199 -2.52 18.67 1.29
CA TYR A 199 -3.01 17.45 0.69
C TYR A 199 -2.80 16.25 1.62
N ALA A 200 -3.51 15.18 1.32
CA ALA A 200 -3.35 13.91 2.03
C ALA A 200 -2.85 12.89 1.01
N PRO A 201 -2.10 11.87 1.46
CA PRO A 201 -1.69 10.80 0.57
C PRO A 201 -2.93 10.15 -0.06
N HIS A 202 -2.89 9.77 -1.33
CA HIS A 202 -4.01 9.12 -2.01
C HIS A 202 -3.56 7.87 -2.75
N PHE A 203 -4.33 6.80 -2.59
CA PHE A 203 -4.21 5.59 -3.39
C PHE A 203 -4.98 5.76 -4.71
N ALA A 204 -4.44 5.21 -5.81
CA ALA A 204 -5.08 5.29 -7.12
C ALA A 204 -6.33 4.38 -7.23
N GLU A 205 -6.35 3.30 -6.46
CA GLU A 205 -7.39 2.27 -6.50
C GLU A 205 -7.88 1.94 -5.09
N ASP A 206 -9.18 1.71 -4.94
CA ASP A 206 -9.81 1.17 -3.73
C ASP A 206 -11.10 0.41 -4.13
N PRO A 207 -11.21 -0.91 -3.89
CA PRO A 207 -10.26 -1.79 -3.21
C PRO A 207 -9.15 -2.33 -4.13
N ILE A 208 -8.01 -2.70 -3.53
CA ILE A 208 -6.91 -3.42 -4.21
C ILE A 208 -7.13 -4.93 -4.04
N THR A 209 -7.00 -5.71 -5.11
CA THR A 209 -7.10 -7.17 -5.07
C THR A 209 -5.75 -7.80 -5.40
N VAL A 210 -5.28 -8.69 -4.55
CA VAL A 210 -4.01 -9.43 -4.70
C VAL A 210 -4.30 -10.93 -4.63
N VAL A 211 -3.52 -11.70 -5.37
CA VAL A 211 -3.60 -13.16 -5.38
C VAL A 211 -2.21 -13.72 -5.07
N ILE A 212 -2.13 -14.63 -4.11
CA ILE A 212 -0.88 -15.29 -3.69
C ILE A 212 -1.12 -16.79 -3.55
N SER A 213 -0.08 -17.60 -3.70
CA SER A 213 -0.16 -19.04 -3.40
C SER A 213 0.16 -19.31 -1.93
N GLU A 214 -0.42 -20.35 -1.34
CA GLU A 214 -0.11 -20.75 0.04
C GLU A 214 1.34 -21.22 0.22
N ASN A 215 1.96 -21.76 -0.83
CA ASN A 215 3.38 -22.12 -0.83
C ASN A 215 4.35 -20.92 -0.94
N THR A 216 3.84 -19.69 -0.94
CA THR A 216 4.66 -18.49 -1.04
C THR A 216 5.63 -18.41 0.14
N GLU A 217 6.94 -18.33 -0.15
CA GLU A 217 7.97 -18.30 0.87
C GLU A 217 7.91 -17.07 1.77
N ILE A 218 8.31 -17.24 3.03
CA ILE A 218 8.45 -16.13 3.98
C ILE A 218 9.48 -15.11 3.44
N GLY A 219 9.11 -13.83 3.47
CA GLY A 219 9.89 -12.72 2.94
C GLY A 219 9.62 -12.42 1.47
N ALA A 220 8.86 -13.26 0.76
CA ALA A 220 8.47 -12.97 -0.61
C ALA A 220 7.60 -11.71 -0.68
N THR A 221 7.78 -10.94 -1.76
CA THR A 221 7.00 -9.74 -2.03
C THR A 221 5.64 -10.10 -2.61
N VAL A 222 4.58 -9.61 -1.98
CA VAL A 222 3.18 -9.83 -2.36
C VAL A 222 2.67 -8.69 -3.24
N HIS A 223 2.89 -7.45 -2.80
CA HIS A 223 2.43 -6.25 -3.48
C HIS A 223 3.26 -5.04 -3.02
N THR A 224 3.37 -4.01 -3.86
CA THR A 224 4.02 -2.74 -3.49
C THR A 224 2.99 -1.63 -3.54
N PHE A 225 2.66 -1.07 -2.38
CA PHE A 225 1.73 0.04 -2.28
C PHE A 225 2.39 1.34 -2.71
N HIS A 226 1.62 2.16 -3.42
CA HIS A 226 2.02 3.50 -3.81
C HIS A 226 0.85 4.47 -3.61
N ALA A 227 0.96 5.28 -2.56
CA ALA A 227 0.13 6.45 -2.36
C ALA A 227 0.93 7.70 -2.77
N ALA A 228 0.28 8.59 -3.52
CA ALA A 228 0.87 9.84 -3.96
C ALA A 228 0.38 11.01 -3.10
N ASP A 229 1.27 11.96 -2.83
CA ASP A 229 0.92 13.21 -2.16
C ASP A 229 1.26 14.40 -3.07
N LYS A 230 0.49 15.49 -2.96
CA LYS A 230 0.60 16.68 -3.80
C LYS A 230 1.30 17.86 -3.11
N ASP A 231 1.65 17.75 -1.81
CA ASP A 231 2.34 18.80 -1.01
C ASP A 231 3.83 19.03 -1.39
N GLY A 232 4.20 18.94 -2.67
CA GLY A 232 5.56 19.26 -3.12
C GLY A 232 6.61 18.21 -2.70
N SER A 233 7.83 18.65 -2.36
CA SER A 233 8.95 17.76 -1.94
C SER A 233 9.30 18.02 -0.49
N GLY A 234 9.26 17.01 0.37
CA GLY A 234 9.64 17.16 1.77
C GLY A 234 8.83 16.26 2.69
N PRO A 235 8.85 16.51 4.01
CA PRO A 235 8.12 15.71 4.98
C PRO A 235 6.60 15.67 4.74
N ASN A 236 6.01 16.74 4.22
CA ASN A 236 4.57 16.81 3.91
C ASN A 236 4.16 15.88 2.77
N SER A 237 5.08 15.52 1.87
CA SER A 237 4.82 14.57 0.79
C SER A 237 5.51 13.21 0.98
N GLU A 238 6.35 13.06 1.99
CA GLU A 238 6.96 11.79 2.37
C GLU A 238 5.89 10.89 3.02
N VAL A 239 5.56 9.79 2.37
CA VAL A 239 4.52 8.87 2.82
C VAL A 239 5.11 7.72 3.63
N ARG A 240 4.48 7.38 4.76
CA ARG A 240 4.71 6.12 5.47
C ARG A 240 3.49 5.23 5.50
N TYR A 241 3.74 3.93 5.36
CA TYR A 241 2.70 2.92 5.30
C TYR A 241 2.56 2.15 6.62
N SER A 242 1.35 1.69 6.92
CA SER A 242 1.09 0.79 8.05
C SER A 242 -0.16 -0.05 7.81
N LEU A 243 -0.26 -1.19 8.51
CA LEU A 243 -1.47 -2.02 8.53
C LEU A 243 -2.35 -1.59 9.70
N LEU A 244 -3.46 -0.90 9.43
CA LEU A 244 -4.43 -0.50 10.46
C LEU A 244 -5.26 -1.68 10.94
N GLN A 245 -5.66 -2.54 10.01
CA GLN A 245 -6.46 -3.72 10.29
C GLN A 245 -6.02 -4.86 9.37
N HIS A 246 -6.04 -6.08 9.90
CA HIS A 246 -5.85 -7.29 9.13
C HIS A 246 -6.74 -8.39 9.72
N THR A 247 -7.38 -9.17 8.86
CA THR A 247 -8.23 -10.30 9.24
C THR A 247 -7.90 -11.47 8.32
N PRO A 248 -7.58 -12.67 8.87
CA PRO A 248 -7.44 -13.01 10.29
C PRO A 248 -6.33 -12.20 11.01
N PRO A 249 -6.40 -12.03 12.35
CA PRO A 249 -5.32 -11.41 13.12
C PRO A 249 -4.06 -12.30 13.09
N GLY A 250 -2.87 -11.71 12.99
CA GLY A 250 -1.61 -12.46 12.99
C GLY A 250 -0.44 -11.72 12.34
N THR A 251 0.66 -12.44 12.12
CA THR A 251 1.89 -11.92 11.49
C THR A 251 2.10 -12.50 10.09
N PHE A 252 1.03 -12.90 9.41
CA PHE A 252 1.10 -13.51 8.07
C PHE A 252 1.61 -12.55 7.02
N LEU A 253 1.29 -11.26 7.15
CA LEU A 253 1.66 -10.23 6.18
C LEU A 253 2.26 -9.02 6.92
N HIS A 254 3.36 -8.50 6.41
CA HIS A 254 4.05 -7.33 6.92
C HIS A 254 4.20 -6.28 5.84
N ILE A 255 4.03 -5.01 6.20
CA ILE A 255 4.29 -3.90 5.30
C ILE A 255 5.52 -3.14 5.76
N ASP A 256 6.44 -2.89 4.84
CA ASP A 256 7.55 -1.98 5.08
C ASP A 256 7.02 -0.54 5.09
N PRO A 257 7.24 0.23 6.18
CA PRO A 257 6.64 1.54 6.34
C PRO A 257 7.24 2.61 5.42
N ILE A 258 8.39 2.37 4.79
CA ILE A 258 9.06 3.32 3.89
C ILE A 258 8.80 2.95 2.43
N THR A 259 9.01 1.68 2.08
CA THR A 259 8.92 1.23 0.69
C THR A 259 7.51 0.87 0.26
N GLY A 260 6.59 0.66 1.21
CA GLY A 260 5.23 0.19 0.93
C GLY A 260 5.17 -1.26 0.46
N ILE A 261 6.28 -2.01 0.55
CA ILE A 261 6.33 -3.42 0.14
C ILE A 261 5.61 -4.27 1.18
N LEU A 262 4.59 -5.00 0.75
CA LEU A 262 3.92 -6.05 1.50
C LEU A 262 4.64 -7.37 1.28
N THR A 263 5.06 -8.03 2.36
CA THR A 263 5.75 -9.32 2.36
C THR A 263 5.04 -10.35 3.20
N VAL A 264 5.30 -11.63 2.91
CA VAL A 264 4.86 -12.76 3.73
C VAL A 264 5.71 -12.84 5.00
N GLY A 265 5.08 -12.78 6.16
CA GLY A 265 5.72 -12.83 7.47
C GLY A 265 5.68 -14.19 8.17
N ALA A 266 4.71 -15.02 7.81
CA ALA A 266 4.54 -16.37 8.34
C ALA A 266 3.96 -17.29 7.25
N PRO A 267 4.11 -18.62 7.38
CA PRO A 267 3.51 -19.56 6.44
C PRO A 267 2.01 -19.31 6.29
N ILE A 268 1.54 -19.37 5.05
CA ILE A 268 0.14 -19.24 4.70
C ILE A 268 -0.38 -20.64 4.40
N ASP A 269 -1.57 -20.92 4.88
CA ASP A 269 -2.26 -22.21 4.76
C ASP A 269 -3.69 -21.85 4.35
N ARG A 270 -4.08 -22.29 3.15
CA ARG A 270 -5.36 -21.96 2.54
C ARG A 270 -6.49 -22.75 3.19
N GLU A 271 -6.25 -23.99 3.63
CA GLU A 271 -7.23 -24.81 4.35
C GLU A 271 -7.66 -24.11 5.64
N LEU A 272 -6.74 -23.37 6.28
CA LEU A 272 -7.04 -22.57 7.46
C LEU A 272 -7.59 -21.19 7.13
N ASN A 273 -6.95 -20.45 6.22
CA ASN A 273 -7.28 -19.05 5.90
C ASN A 273 -7.27 -18.78 4.38
N PRO A 274 -8.40 -18.98 3.67
CA PRO A 274 -8.45 -18.86 2.21
C PRO A 274 -8.40 -17.41 1.69
N PHE A 275 -8.60 -16.42 2.57
CA PHE A 275 -8.53 -15.01 2.21
C PHE A 275 -8.06 -14.14 3.38
N PHE A 276 -7.40 -13.02 3.05
CA PHE A 276 -7.07 -11.96 4.00
C PHE A 276 -7.74 -10.65 3.58
N LEU A 277 -8.27 -9.93 4.57
CA LEU A 277 -8.77 -8.58 4.41
C LEU A 277 -7.88 -7.62 5.20
N LEU A 278 -7.23 -6.68 4.51
CA LEU A 278 -6.35 -5.70 5.11
C LEU A 278 -6.90 -4.29 4.91
N VAL A 279 -6.57 -3.39 5.84
CA VAL A 279 -6.72 -1.95 5.70
C VAL A 279 -5.33 -1.36 5.81
N VAL A 280 -4.79 -0.90 4.68
CA VAL A 280 -3.47 -0.27 4.60
C VAL A 280 -3.65 1.23 4.70
N GLN A 281 -2.91 1.88 5.58
CA GLN A 281 -2.90 3.33 5.73
C GLN A 281 -1.62 3.92 5.19
N ALA A 282 -1.76 5.04 4.47
CA ALA A 282 -0.68 5.95 4.10
C ALA A 282 -0.82 7.22 4.92
N VAL A 283 0.26 7.67 5.55
CA VAL A 283 0.33 8.89 6.36
C VAL A 283 1.52 9.72 5.90
N ASP A 284 1.31 11.00 5.60
CA ASP A 284 2.44 11.91 5.36
C ASP A 284 3.29 12.11 6.62
N GLN A 285 4.47 12.69 6.47
CA GLN A 285 5.42 12.92 7.56
C GLN A 285 5.54 14.39 7.94
N ALA A 286 4.46 15.17 7.83
CA ALA A 286 4.46 16.57 8.26
C ALA A 286 5.10 16.72 9.66
N LEU A 287 5.98 17.72 9.80
CA LEU A 287 6.82 17.91 10.99
C LEU A 287 5.97 18.07 12.26
N ASN A 288 4.88 18.82 12.15
CA ASN A 288 3.88 18.93 13.21
C ASN A 288 2.90 17.76 13.09
N SER A 289 2.89 16.88 14.09
CA SER A 289 2.04 15.68 14.09
C SER A 289 0.54 15.98 13.96
N SER A 290 0.08 17.15 14.40
CA SER A 290 -1.32 17.60 14.26
C SER A 290 -1.69 18.00 12.84
N GLN A 291 -0.71 18.27 11.97
CA GLN A 291 -0.92 18.60 10.56
C GLN A 291 -0.86 17.35 9.68
N ARG A 292 -0.42 16.21 10.20
CA ARG A 292 -0.32 14.98 9.41
C ARG A 292 -1.68 14.54 8.93
N LYS A 293 -1.75 14.19 7.65
CA LYS A 293 -2.93 13.67 6.99
C LYS A 293 -2.69 12.23 6.59
N SER A 294 -3.79 11.52 6.40
CA SER A 294 -3.74 10.10 6.07
C SER A 294 -4.90 9.70 5.20
N SER A 295 -4.70 8.62 4.46
CA SER A 295 -5.74 7.86 3.78
C SER A 295 -5.56 6.38 4.04
N ALA A 296 -6.62 5.62 3.81
CA ALA A 296 -6.58 4.17 3.93
C ALA A 296 -7.25 3.52 2.71
N VAL A 297 -6.77 2.32 2.37
CA VAL A 297 -7.27 1.50 1.26
C VAL A 297 -7.61 0.11 1.75
N THR A 298 -8.69 -0.47 1.23
CA THR A 298 -9.06 -1.86 1.52
C THR A 298 -8.34 -2.80 0.56
N VAL A 299 -7.70 -3.83 1.10
CA VAL A 299 -6.96 -4.83 0.31
C VAL A 299 -7.56 -6.20 0.54
N ARG A 300 -7.91 -6.87 -0.56
CA ARG A 300 -8.41 -8.26 -0.57
C ARG A 300 -7.33 -9.17 -1.12
N VAL A 301 -6.81 -10.05 -0.27
CA VAL A 301 -5.81 -11.04 -0.67
C VAL A 301 -6.49 -12.40 -0.76
N PHE A 302 -6.48 -13.00 -1.95
CA PHE A 302 -6.97 -14.35 -2.17
C PHE A 302 -5.79 -15.32 -2.20
N VAL A 303 -5.94 -16.43 -1.47
CA VAL A 303 -4.93 -17.49 -1.45
C VAL A 303 -5.33 -18.56 -2.45
N THR A 304 -4.43 -18.89 -3.38
CA THR A 304 -4.59 -20.01 -4.31
C THR A 304 -4.10 -21.29 -3.67
N ASP A 305 -4.82 -22.36 -4.02
CA ASP A 305 -4.61 -23.71 -3.56
C ASP A 305 -3.38 -24.37 -4.19
N GLU A 306 -2.63 -25.11 -3.39
CA GLU A 306 -1.58 -26.04 -3.79
C GLU A 306 -1.97 -27.44 -3.34
N ASN A 307 -1.52 -28.47 -4.07
CA ASN A 307 -1.81 -29.85 -3.70
C ASN A 307 -0.83 -30.33 -2.62
N ASP A 308 -0.96 -29.84 -1.40
CA ASP A 308 -0.05 -30.13 -0.28
C ASP A 308 -0.65 -31.04 0.79
N ASN A 309 -1.94 -31.35 0.71
CA ASN A 309 -2.56 -32.40 1.50
C ASN A 309 -2.59 -33.72 0.73
N SER A 310 -2.83 -34.81 1.44
CA SER A 310 -2.94 -36.15 0.85
C SER A 310 -4.27 -36.77 1.23
N PRO A 311 -4.85 -37.62 0.36
CA PRO A 311 -6.12 -38.25 0.65
C PRO A 311 -6.03 -39.08 1.94
N HIS A 312 -7.11 -39.18 2.71
CA HIS A 312 -7.18 -40.07 3.86
C HIS A 312 -8.52 -40.80 3.93
N PHE A 313 -8.48 -42.10 4.24
CA PHE A 313 -9.68 -42.93 4.29
C PHE A 313 -10.48 -42.71 5.57
N LEU A 314 -11.79 -42.48 5.41
CA LEU A 314 -12.79 -42.44 6.48
C LEU A 314 -13.49 -43.79 6.67
N SER A 315 -13.48 -44.65 5.64
CA SER A 315 -14.08 -45.99 5.69
C SER A 315 -13.35 -46.93 6.67
N PRO A 316 -14.08 -47.86 7.32
CA PRO A 316 -13.48 -48.85 8.20
C PRO A 316 -12.57 -49.81 7.42
N SER A 317 -11.53 -50.31 8.08
CA SER A 317 -10.61 -51.31 7.50
C SER A 317 -11.16 -52.74 7.51
N VAL A 318 -12.35 -52.97 8.07
CA VAL A 318 -12.99 -54.30 8.13
C VAL A 318 -14.44 -54.18 7.65
N LEU A 319 -14.85 -55.13 6.80
CA LEU A 319 -16.20 -55.26 6.27
C LEU A 319 -16.66 -56.71 6.39
N SER A 320 -17.90 -56.94 6.80
CA SER A 320 -18.50 -58.27 6.81
C SER A 320 -19.54 -58.38 5.70
N VAL A 321 -19.47 -59.45 4.91
CA VAL A 321 -20.31 -59.68 3.73
C VAL A 321 -20.88 -61.08 3.81
N ILE A 322 -22.21 -61.21 3.74
CA ILE A 322 -22.84 -62.53 3.67
C ILE A 322 -22.45 -63.19 2.35
N GLU A 323 -22.13 -64.48 2.35
CA GLU A 323 -21.86 -65.19 1.11
C GLU A 323 -23.13 -65.37 0.26
N ASN A 324 -22.99 -65.94 -0.95
CA ASN A 324 -24.11 -66.16 -1.87
C ASN A 324 -24.92 -64.91 -2.27
N GLN A 325 -24.38 -63.71 -2.01
CA GLN A 325 -24.97 -62.47 -2.47
C GLN A 325 -24.91 -62.38 -4.00
N PRO A 326 -25.96 -61.88 -4.68
CA PRO A 326 -25.98 -61.79 -6.14
C PRO A 326 -24.80 -60.98 -6.69
N ILE A 327 -24.28 -61.41 -7.84
CA ILE A 327 -23.31 -60.64 -8.61
C ILE A 327 -23.91 -59.27 -8.95
N GLY A 328 -23.12 -58.22 -8.76
CA GLY A 328 -23.52 -56.81 -8.91
C GLY A 328 -23.97 -56.13 -7.62
N THR A 329 -24.13 -56.88 -6.52
CA THR A 329 -24.47 -56.30 -5.22
C THR A 329 -23.36 -55.37 -4.73
N VAL A 330 -23.73 -54.14 -4.35
CA VAL A 330 -22.83 -53.18 -3.70
C VAL A 330 -22.78 -53.49 -2.21
N ILE A 331 -21.60 -53.83 -1.70
CA ILE A 331 -21.38 -54.30 -0.33
C ILE A 331 -20.89 -53.20 0.60
N SER A 332 -20.27 -52.14 0.06
CA SER A 332 -19.84 -50.97 0.81
C SER A 332 -19.53 -49.79 -0.12
N TYR A 333 -19.44 -48.59 0.46
CA TYR A 333 -18.86 -47.42 -0.19
C TYR A 333 -17.54 -47.08 0.51
N VAL A 334 -16.46 -47.11 -0.24
CA VAL A 334 -15.16 -46.62 0.19
C VAL A 334 -15.19 -45.10 0.15
N VAL A 335 -14.82 -44.46 1.25
CA VAL A 335 -14.84 -43.01 1.38
C VAL A 335 -13.48 -42.55 1.88
N ALA A 336 -12.86 -41.66 1.13
CA ALA A 336 -11.71 -40.88 1.54
C ALA A 336 -12.01 -39.39 1.37
N GLU A 337 -11.25 -38.57 2.06
CA GLU A 337 -11.34 -37.11 2.02
C GLU A 337 -9.96 -36.53 1.73
N ASP A 338 -9.96 -35.46 0.95
CA ASP A 338 -8.82 -34.60 0.69
C ASP A 338 -9.32 -33.16 0.81
N VAL A 339 -8.57 -32.35 1.56
CA VAL A 339 -9.02 -31.01 1.98
C VAL A 339 -8.65 -29.93 0.96
N ASP A 340 -7.83 -30.28 -0.04
CA ASP A 340 -7.42 -29.40 -1.12
C ASP A 340 -8.60 -29.04 -2.05
N LEU A 341 -8.47 -27.98 -2.83
CA LEU A 341 -9.56 -27.40 -3.62
C LEU A 341 -9.60 -27.96 -5.06
N GLY A 342 -10.80 -28.23 -5.55
CA GLY A 342 -11.00 -28.56 -6.98
C GLY A 342 -10.38 -29.90 -7.36
N GLU A 343 -9.53 -29.93 -8.39
CA GLU A 343 -8.87 -31.18 -8.82
C GLU A 343 -7.82 -31.67 -7.82
N ASN A 344 -7.24 -30.77 -7.02
CA ASN A 344 -6.28 -31.13 -5.97
C ASN A 344 -6.96 -31.97 -4.87
N GLY A 345 -8.20 -31.67 -4.49
CA GLY A 345 -8.97 -32.52 -3.57
C GLY A 345 -9.84 -33.60 -4.23
N ARG A 346 -9.90 -33.66 -5.57
CA ARG A 346 -10.82 -34.57 -6.27
C ARG A 346 -10.26 -35.98 -6.33
N LEU A 347 -10.95 -36.93 -5.70
CA LEU A 347 -10.47 -38.30 -5.57
C LEU A 347 -10.97 -39.27 -6.64
N SER A 348 -10.10 -40.24 -6.94
CA SER A 348 -10.41 -41.47 -7.65
C SER A 348 -9.96 -42.70 -6.86
N TYR A 349 -10.73 -43.78 -6.97
CA TYR A 349 -10.50 -45.00 -6.20
C TYR A 349 -10.08 -46.18 -7.08
N GLN A 350 -9.20 -47.04 -6.56
CA GLN A 350 -8.85 -48.30 -7.23
C GLN A 350 -8.45 -49.41 -6.26
N ILE A 351 -8.53 -50.66 -6.74
CA ILE A 351 -7.99 -51.84 -6.04
C ILE A 351 -6.60 -52.10 -6.61
N LYS A 352 -5.55 -51.94 -5.80
CA LYS A 352 -4.15 -52.21 -6.17
C LYS A 352 -3.82 -53.69 -6.16
N SER A 353 -4.35 -54.41 -5.17
CA SER A 353 -4.16 -55.85 -5.03
C SER A 353 -5.31 -56.49 -4.27
N SER A 354 -5.59 -57.76 -4.56
CA SER A 354 -6.60 -58.56 -3.89
C SER A 354 -6.08 -59.97 -3.63
N SER A 355 -6.18 -60.45 -2.40
CA SER A 355 -5.94 -61.87 -2.10
C SER A 355 -7.06 -62.78 -2.60
N GLY A 356 -8.20 -62.21 -2.99
CA GLY A 356 -9.37 -62.93 -3.48
C GLY A 356 -9.53 -62.92 -5.00
N GLY A 357 -8.48 -62.54 -5.75
CA GLY A 357 -8.51 -62.44 -7.19
C GLY A 357 -9.43 -61.32 -7.68
N THR A 358 -10.25 -61.60 -8.70
CA THR A 358 -11.15 -60.62 -9.33
C THR A 358 -12.59 -60.70 -8.80
N ARG A 359 -12.79 -61.02 -7.51
CA ARG A 359 -14.14 -61.17 -6.91
C ARG A 359 -14.84 -59.85 -6.62
N PHE A 360 -14.08 -58.77 -6.47
CA PHE A 360 -14.60 -57.44 -6.15
C PHE A 360 -14.20 -56.42 -7.20
N ARG A 361 -15.06 -55.42 -7.41
CA ARG A 361 -14.81 -54.25 -8.24
C ARG A 361 -15.11 -52.98 -7.45
N LEU A 362 -14.20 -52.02 -7.50
CA LEU A 362 -14.36 -50.69 -6.93
C LEU A 362 -14.61 -49.69 -8.05
N ASP A 363 -15.73 -48.97 -7.97
CA ASP A 363 -16.01 -47.88 -8.90
C ASP A 363 -15.13 -46.66 -8.58
N ALA A 364 -14.42 -46.17 -9.59
CA ALA A 364 -13.38 -45.17 -9.40
C ALA A 364 -13.91 -43.79 -8.97
N ASN A 365 -15.17 -43.44 -9.28
CA ASN A 365 -15.71 -42.10 -9.00
C ASN A 365 -16.62 -42.10 -7.77
N THR A 366 -17.33 -43.19 -7.52
CA THR A 366 -18.33 -43.29 -6.44
C THR A 366 -17.82 -44.02 -5.21
N GLY A 367 -16.71 -44.76 -5.32
CA GLY A 367 -16.21 -45.61 -4.24
C GLY A 367 -17.07 -46.85 -3.99
N ALA A 368 -18.04 -47.16 -4.86
CA ALA A 368 -18.91 -48.32 -4.69
C ALA A 368 -18.12 -49.63 -4.87
N LEU A 369 -18.01 -50.41 -3.79
CA LEU A 369 -17.41 -51.75 -3.80
C LEU A 369 -18.50 -52.79 -4.08
N SER A 370 -18.36 -53.53 -5.18
CA SER A 370 -19.36 -54.47 -5.67
C SER A 370 -18.80 -55.87 -5.92
N ILE A 371 -19.67 -56.87 -5.79
CA ILE A 371 -19.37 -58.27 -6.08
C ILE A 371 -19.41 -58.48 -7.59
N VAL A 372 -18.38 -59.10 -8.17
CA VAL A 372 -18.32 -59.42 -9.61
C VAL A 372 -18.16 -60.91 -9.89
N LYS A 373 -17.91 -61.72 -8.86
CA LYS A 373 -17.90 -63.19 -8.90
C LYS A 373 -18.43 -63.72 -7.58
N GLU A 374 -19.03 -64.90 -7.61
CA GLU A 374 -19.61 -65.60 -6.45
C GLU A 374 -18.62 -65.66 -5.27
N LEU A 375 -19.19 -65.56 -4.07
CA LEU A 375 -18.50 -65.59 -2.79
C LEU A 375 -18.91 -66.88 -2.09
N ASP A 376 -17.91 -67.65 -1.67
CA ASP A 376 -18.01 -68.97 -1.04
C ASP A 376 -17.07 -68.93 0.18
N CYS A 377 -17.64 -69.14 1.36
CA CYS A 377 -16.99 -69.09 2.67
C CYS A 377 -16.08 -70.31 2.88
N GLU A 378 -16.48 -71.47 2.36
CA GLU A 378 -15.81 -72.77 2.43
C GLU A 378 -14.56 -72.78 1.54
N GLU A 379 -14.56 -72.01 0.45
CA GLU A 379 -13.37 -71.75 -0.38
C GLU A 379 -12.45 -70.72 0.30
N GLN A 380 -12.98 -69.56 0.68
CA GLN A 380 -12.17 -68.50 1.29
C GLN A 380 -13.00 -67.51 2.14
N SER A 381 -13.00 -67.73 3.46
CA SER A 381 -13.71 -66.91 4.45
C SER A 381 -13.15 -65.50 4.70
N TRP A 382 -11.92 -65.20 4.26
CA TRP A 382 -11.28 -63.88 4.40
C TRP A 382 -10.63 -63.41 3.11
N VAL A 383 -10.94 -62.17 2.70
CA VAL A 383 -10.32 -61.52 1.55
C VAL A 383 -9.71 -60.20 1.95
N ASN A 384 -8.45 -59.97 1.57
CA ASN A 384 -7.74 -58.72 1.80
C ASN A 384 -7.67 -57.94 0.48
N LEU A 385 -8.19 -56.72 0.48
CA LEU A 385 -8.06 -55.77 -0.62
C LEU A 385 -7.14 -54.64 -0.21
N THR A 386 -6.14 -54.32 -1.03
CA THR A 386 -5.40 -53.06 -0.91
C THR A 386 -6.07 -52.06 -1.82
N ILE A 387 -6.78 -51.10 -1.23
CA ILE A 387 -7.46 -50.02 -1.94
C ILE A 387 -6.61 -48.76 -1.91
N GLU A 388 -6.69 -47.95 -2.95
CA GLU A 388 -5.98 -46.68 -3.10
C GLU A 388 -6.98 -45.57 -3.46
N ALA A 389 -6.86 -44.44 -2.80
CA ALA A 389 -7.49 -43.18 -3.17
C ALA A 389 -6.39 -42.24 -3.66
N CYS A 390 -6.56 -41.67 -4.84
CA CYS A 390 -5.59 -40.77 -5.47
C CYS A 390 -6.30 -39.51 -5.95
N ASP A 391 -5.71 -38.36 -5.64
CA ASP A 391 -6.21 -37.08 -6.11
C ASP A 391 -5.93 -36.85 -7.61
N HIS A 392 -6.37 -35.71 -8.09
CA HIS A 392 -6.18 -35.26 -9.47
C HIS A 392 -5.28 -34.03 -9.58
N GLY A 393 -4.53 -33.70 -8.52
CA GLY A 393 -3.61 -32.58 -8.50
C GLY A 393 -2.48 -32.72 -9.53
N ALA A 394 -1.81 -31.60 -9.82
CA ALA A 394 -0.66 -31.59 -10.73
C ALA A 394 0.48 -32.48 -10.19
N SER A 395 0.74 -32.40 -8.89
CA SER A 395 1.56 -33.33 -8.12
C SER A 395 0.67 -34.32 -7.38
N ARG A 396 0.30 -35.42 -8.05
CA ARG A 396 -0.66 -36.37 -7.47
C ARG A 396 -0.21 -36.96 -6.15
N HIS A 397 -1.07 -36.88 -5.13
CA HIS A 397 -0.93 -37.60 -3.89
C HIS A 397 -1.94 -38.76 -3.80
N SER A 398 -1.62 -39.72 -2.94
CA SER A 398 -2.43 -40.94 -2.79
C SER A 398 -2.28 -41.54 -1.41
N ALA A 399 -3.33 -42.18 -0.93
CA ALA A 399 -3.28 -43.03 0.26
C ALA A 399 -3.78 -44.43 -0.06
N THR A 400 -3.26 -45.41 0.70
CA THR A 400 -3.65 -46.81 0.60
C THR A 400 -4.20 -47.33 1.91
N GLN A 401 -5.26 -48.14 1.87
CA GLN A 401 -5.82 -48.82 3.02
C GLN A 401 -5.93 -50.33 2.74
N LEU A 402 -5.60 -51.15 3.74
CA LEU A 402 -5.87 -52.58 3.70
C LEU A 402 -7.28 -52.84 4.24
N LEU A 403 -8.17 -53.29 3.38
CA LEU A 403 -9.55 -53.64 3.69
C LEU A 403 -9.67 -55.15 3.87
N HIS A 404 -10.04 -55.57 5.07
CA HIS A 404 -10.30 -56.96 5.43
C HIS A 404 -11.79 -57.26 5.26
N ILE A 405 -12.11 -58.12 4.30
CA ILE A 405 -13.48 -58.58 4.05
C ILE A 405 -13.63 -59.96 4.68
N GLN A 406 -14.52 -60.04 5.67
CA GLN A 406 -14.93 -61.28 6.29
C GLN A 406 -16.21 -61.78 5.60
N LEU A 407 -16.20 -63.01 5.09
CA LEU A 407 -17.41 -63.65 4.63
C LEU A 407 -18.20 -64.19 5.83
N ILE A 408 -19.50 -63.96 5.84
CA ILE A 408 -20.43 -64.52 6.80
C ILE A 408 -21.10 -65.73 6.16
N ASP A 409 -20.82 -66.87 6.77
CA ASP A 409 -21.32 -68.19 6.44
C ASP A 409 -22.86 -68.31 6.44
N VAL A 410 -23.39 -68.97 5.41
CA VAL A 410 -24.78 -69.35 5.19
C VAL A 410 -24.82 -70.87 5.04
N ASN A 411 -25.75 -71.53 5.72
CA ASN A 411 -25.92 -72.98 5.54
C ASN A 411 -26.47 -73.29 4.16
N ASP A 412 -25.57 -73.65 3.25
CA ASP A 412 -25.84 -74.09 1.88
C ASP A 412 -25.15 -75.41 1.53
N GLU A 413 -24.27 -75.91 2.40
CA GLU A 413 -23.74 -77.26 2.33
C GLU A 413 -24.66 -78.25 3.05
N VAL A 414 -24.67 -79.50 2.56
CA VAL A 414 -25.47 -80.57 3.17
C VAL A 414 -24.56 -81.52 3.95
N PRO A 415 -24.98 -82.02 5.13
CA PRO A 415 -24.20 -83.00 5.86
C PRO A 415 -23.97 -84.27 5.03
N VAL A 416 -22.72 -84.70 4.96
CA VAL A 416 -22.31 -85.91 4.23
C VAL A 416 -21.78 -86.95 5.22
N PHE A 417 -22.31 -88.17 5.14
CA PHE A 417 -21.78 -89.31 5.89
C PHE A 417 -20.40 -89.71 5.37
N GLU A 418 -19.52 -90.16 6.28
CA GLU A 418 -18.17 -90.63 5.90
C GLU A 418 -18.20 -91.80 4.92
N GLU A 419 -19.19 -92.68 5.06
CA GLU A 419 -19.38 -93.86 4.22
C GLU A 419 -20.69 -93.78 3.44
N THR A 420 -20.66 -94.32 2.22
CA THR A 420 -21.86 -94.39 1.36
C THR A 420 -22.86 -95.46 1.81
N ALA A 421 -22.42 -96.42 2.63
CA ALA A 421 -23.25 -97.43 3.26
C ALA A 421 -22.61 -97.91 4.58
N TYR A 422 -23.47 -98.20 5.56
CA TYR A 422 -23.06 -98.72 6.86
C TYR A 422 -23.71 -100.09 7.09
N GLU A 423 -22.89 -101.10 7.43
CA GLU A 423 -23.36 -102.43 7.78
C GLU A 423 -22.91 -102.76 9.21
N ALA A 424 -23.84 -103.27 10.03
CA ALA A 424 -23.55 -103.70 11.40
C ALA A 424 -24.34 -104.94 11.76
N SER A 425 -23.74 -105.81 12.57
CA SER A 425 -24.36 -107.03 13.09
C SER A 425 -24.53 -106.95 14.60
N VAL A 426 -25.70 -107.33 15.11
CA VAL A 426 -26.01 -107.39 16.54
C VAL A 426 -26.52 -108.79 16.91
N MET A 427 -26.13 -109.29 18.09
CA MET A 427 -26.60 -110.60 18.58
C MET A 427 -28.05 -110.50 19.10
N GLU A 428 -28.83 -111.55 18.90
CA GLU A 428 -30.27 -111.56 19.19
C GLU A 428 -30.65 -111.36 20.68
N ASN A 429 -29.72 -111.62 21.61
CA ASN A 429 -29.96 -111.57 23.06
C ASN A 429 -29.34 -110.34 23.75
N GLN A 430 -29.12 -109.25 23.01
CA GLN A 430 -28.55 -108.03 23.59
C GLN A 430 -29.58 -107.26 24.44
N PRO A 431 -29.16 -106.66 25.57
CA PRO A 431 -30.06 -105.89 26.42
C PRO A 431 -30.57 -104.63 25.71
N ILE A 432 -31.69 -104.09 26.22
CA ILE A 432 -32.26 -102.84 25.73
C ILE A 432 -31.24 -101.72 25.94
N GLY A 433 -30.96 -100.96 24.87
CA GLY A 433 -29.98 -99.88 24.86
C GLY A 433 -28.60 -100.25 24.30
N THR A 434 -28.40 -101.48 23.80
CA THR A 434 -27.14 -101.83 23.12
C THR A 434 -26.94 -100.99 21.85
N GLN A 435 -25.84 -100.24 21.83
CA GLN A 435 -25.40 -99.48 20.66
C GLN A 435 -24.96 -100.44 19.55
N VAL A 436 -25.53 -100.30 18.35
CA VAL A 436 -25.30 -101.21 17.21
C VAL A 436 -24.23 -100.65 16.27
N ILE A 437 -24.36 -99.38 15.91
CA ILE A 437 -23.42 -98.67 15.05
C ILE A 437 -23.42 -97.19 15.44
N GLN A 438 -22.26 -96.55 15.31
CA GLN A 438 -22.12 -95.11 15.38
C GLN A 438 -21.72 -94.62 14.00
N THR A 439 -22.53 -93.74 13.42
CA THR A 439 -22.23 -93.09 12.15
C THR A 439 -21.67 -91.71 12.42
N HIS A 440 -20.78 -91.24 11.54
CA HIS A 440 -20.24 -89.90 11.59
C HIS A 440 -20.58 -89.19 10.28
N ALA A 441 -21.01 -87.93 10.38
CA ALA A 441 -21.28 -87.07 9.25
C ALA A 441 -20.51 -85.76 9.44
N THR A 442 -20.03 -85.21 8.34
CA THR A 442 -19.35 -83.93 8.29
C THR A 442 -20.15 -82.97 7.44
N ASP A 443 -20.21 -81.72 7.88
CA ASP A 443 -20.83 -80.61 7.18
C ASP A 443 -19.76 -79.50 7.11
N ARG A 444 -19.70 -78.82 5.96
CA ARG A 444 -18.62 -77.89 5.63
C ARG A 444 -18.88 -76.48 6.13
N ASP A 445 -20.13 -76.13 6.47
CA ASP A 445 -20.51 -74.82 6.99
C ASP A 445 -19.76 -74.51 8.30
N GLN A 446 -19.48 -73.22 8.53
CA GLN A 446 -18.80 -72.76 9.74
C GLN A 446 -19.76 -72.54 10.93
N GLY A 447 -19.40 -73.13 12.07
CA GLY A 447 -20.07 -72.92 13.35
C GLY A 447 -21.20 -73.91 13.64
N ASN A 448 -22.03 -73.63 14.65
CA ASN A 448 -23.05 -74.56 15.15
C ASN A 448 -24.27 -74.72 14.21
N LYS A 449 -24.20 -74.18 12.99
CA LYS A 449 -25.23 -74.28 11.96
C LYS A 449 -25.14 -75.58 11.16
N SER A 450 -24.09 -76.38 11.37
CA SER A 450 -23.76 -77.57 10.61
C SER A 450 -24.54 -78.85 10.99
N LEU A 451 -25.45 -78.79 11.98
CA LEU A 451 -26.10 -80.00 12.54
C LEU A 451 -27.59 -79.86 12.93
N ASP A 452 -28.26 -78.74 12.66
CA ASP A 452 -29.66 -78.52 13.07
C ASP A 452 -30.67 -78.83 11.95
N ARG A 453 -30.78 -80.10 11.52
CA ARG A 453 -32.01 -80.67 10.94
C ARG A 453 -32.18 -82.16 11.18
#